data_AF-A0A4R0N9R9-F1
#
_entry.id   AF-A0A4R0N9R9-F1
#
_cell.length_a   1.000
_cell.length_b   1.000
_cell.length_c   1.000
_cell.angle_alpha   90.00
_cell.angle_beta   90.00
_cell.angle_gamma   90.00
#
_symmetry.space_group_name_H-M   'P 1'
#
loop_
_entity.id
_entity.type
_entity.pdbx_description
1 polymer ?
#
loop_
_entity_poly.entity_id
_entity_poly.type
_entity_poly.pdbx_seq_one_letter_code
_entity_poly.pdbx_strand_id
1 'polypeptide(L)'
;MLNTKMIGNKIAEARKKKNLSQAQLAQRLFISPQAVGKWERGESMPDIITLNHLAEILDVDLNYFSGRMASEARETVPFEPLIKPSDELPSGTQKKKLNWNMSDGNWVNANFSGLKNLQEKFGSSNMQHCLFVGSDLSGLLLKSNNVEGCDFSNSDLSKSHIQNSSLVNNVFKDSSLKETEFSKSYLKGCDFSLANFTGVTLHKSTHIDGCDFSGSDISSSHILNSSLANNLFKSCSLKETEFSESHIKGCDFSDANFTGVEFKSGAFLNNPIANAVWNHSSFIGIQIEDMVFEGTLEDCYFENCAFKKVTFQSAILINTFFKNNNLKRINFVDCQADRMTYEFLKNGKADLTGITLLAS
;
A
#
# COMPACT_ATOMS: atom_id res chain seq x y z
N MET A 1 -12.55 -21.25 9.74
CA MET A 1 -11.98 -22.47 9.11
C MET A 1 -12.98 -22.98 8.08
N LEU A 2 -12.74 -22.74 6.78
CA LEU A 2 -13.40 -23.55 5.75
C LEU A 2 -12.97 -25.00 5.98
N ASN A 3 -13.93 -25.84 6.33
CA ASN A 3 -13.66 -27.20 6.75
C ASN A 3 -13.18 -28.00 5.52
N THR A 4 -11.88 -28.25 5.41
CA THR A 4 -11.26 -29.01 4.30
C THR A 4 -11.96 -30.36 4.08
N LYS A 5 -12.48 -30.96 5.16
CA LYS A 5 -13.28 -32.19 5.13
C LYS A 5 -14.64 -32.00 4.46
N MET A 6 -15.27 -30.83 4.60
CA MET A 6 -16.55 -30.50 3.94
C MET A 6 -16.37 -30.37 2.42
N ILE A 7 -15.33 -29.67 1.97
CA ILE A 7 -15.00 -29.54 0.54
C ILE A 7 -14.66 -30.91 -0.05
N GLY A 8 -13.82 -31.70 0.64
CA GLY A 8 -13.51 -33.07 0.25
C GLY A 8 -14.75 -33.94 0.06
N ASN A 9 -15.69 -33.88 1.01
CA ASN A 9 -16.96 -34.60 0.91
C ASN A 9 -17.80 -34.15 -0.28
N LYS A 10 -17.86 -32.84 -0.57
CA LYS A 10 -18.57 -32.31 -1.75
C LYS A 10 -17.96 -32.78 -3.06
N ILE A 11 -16.63 -32.74 -3.18
CA ILE A 11 -15.92 -33.30 -4.34
C ILE A 11 -16.28 -34.78 -4.52
N ALA A 12 -16.26 -35.56 -3.44
CA ALA A 12 -16.64 -36.98 -3.49
C ALA A 12 -18.10 -37.19 -3.91
N GLU A 13 -19.03 -36.39 -3.37
CA GLU A 13 -20.47 -36.43 -3.68
C GLU A 13 -20.72 -36.13 -5.17
N ALA A 14 -20.20 -35.00 -5.68
CA ALA A 14 -20.39 -34.60 -7.07
C ALA A 14 -19.72 -35.56 -8.05
N ARG A 15 -18.51 -36.06 -7.74
CA ARG A 15 -17.83 -37.08 -8.54
C ARG A 15 -18.66 -38.37 -8.63
N LYS A 16 -19.19 -38.86 -7.52
CA LYS A 16 -20.04 -40.06 -7.49
C LYS A 16 -21.34 -39.84 -8.27
N LYS A 17 -21.95 -38.65 -8.19
CA LYS A 17 -23.16 -38.30 -8.96
C LYS A 17 -22.94 -38.34 -10.48
N LYS A 18 -21.70 -38.10 -10.94
CA LYS A 18 -21.28 -38.24 -12.35
C LYS A 18 -20.71 -39.62 -12.71
N ASN A 19 -20.79 -40.62 -11.81
CA ASN A 19 -20.27 -41.97 -11.99
C ASN A 19 -18.76 -42.02 -12.35
N LEU A 20 -17.96 -41.07 -11.86
CA LEU A 20 -16.52 -41.03 -12.12
C LEU A 20 -15.75 -41.71 -10.98
N SER A 21 -14.73 -42.51 -11.31
CA SER A 21 -13.72 -42.96 -10.33
C SER A 21 -12.74 -41.82 -9.98
N GLN A 22 -12.03 -41.92 -8.86
CA GLN A 22 -10.98 -40.94 -8.51
C GLN A 22 -9.91 -40.86 -9.61
N ALA A 23 -9.55 -41.99 -10.22
CA ALA A 23 -8.59 -42.05 -11.32
C ALA A 23 -9.10 -41.38 -12.60
N GLN A 24 -10.38 -41.54 -12.93
CA GLN A 24 -10.99 -40.88 -14.09
C GLN A 24 -11.11 -39.36 -13.90
N LEU A 25 -11.42 -38.89 -12.70
CA LEU A 25 -11.44 -37.46 -12.39
C LEU A 25 -10.03 -36.87 -12.45
N ALA A 26 -9.04 -37.57 -11.88
CA ALA A 26 -7.64 -37.16 -11.91
C ALA A 26 -7.08 -37.08 -13.34
N GLN A 27 -7.44 -38.04 -14.20
CA GLN A 27 -7.04 -38.05 -15.61
C GLN A 27 -7.58 -36.82 -16.37
N ARG A 28 -8.83 -36.41 -16.10
CA ARG A 28 -9.43 -35.22 -16.72
C ARG A 28 -8.83 -33.89 -16.22
N LEU A 29 -8.24 -33.92 -15.02
CA LEU A 29 -7.56 -32.78 -14.40
C LEU A 29 -6.05 -32.76 -14.65
N PHE A 30 -5.50 -33.76 -15.36
CA PHE A 30 -4.07 -33.94 -15.57
C PHE A 30 -3.23 -34.01 -14.26
N ILE A 31 -3.77 -34.69 -13.24
CA ILE A 31 -3.14 -34.86 -11.92
C ILE A 31 -3.08 -36.33 -11.49
N SER A 32 -2.41 -36.62 -10.36
CA SER A 32 -2.38 -37.97 -9.79
C SER A 32 -3.71 -38.37 -9.13
N PRO A 33 -4.17 -39.63 -9.24
CA PRO A 33 -5.34 -40.14 -8.51
C PRO A 33 -5.22 -40.00 -6.99
N GLN A 34 -3.98 -40.02 -6.48
CA GLN A 34 -3.66 -39.85 -5.07
C GLN A 34 -4.03 -38.45 -4.56
N ALA A 35 -3.90 -37.42 -5.40
CA ALA A 35 -4.29 -36.04 -5.06
C ALA A 35 -5.80 -35.94 -4.81
N VAL A 36 -6.63 -36.50 -5.70
CA VAL A 36 -8.09 -36.55 -5.54
C VAL A 36 -8.47 -37.30 -4.26
N GLY A 37 -7.79 -38.43 -3.97
CA GLY A 37 -8.01 -39.17 -2.73
C GLY A 37 -7.68 -38.36 -1.47
N LYS A 38 -6.59 -37.58 -1.48
CA LYS A 38 -6.21 -36.71 -0.35
C LYS A 38 -7.22 -35.57 -0.16
N TRP A 39 -7.77 -35.01 -1.25
CA TRP A 39 -8.83 -34.00 -1.16
C TRP A 39 -10.09 -34.56 -0.53
N GLU A 40 -10.55 -35.73 -0.98
CA GLU A 40 -11.78 -36.34 -0.46
C GLU A 40 -11.68 -36.75 1.02
N ARG A 41 -10.48 -37.03 1.52
CA ARG A 41 -10.22 -37.28 2.95
C ARG A 41 -10.00 -36.01 3.77
N GLY A 42 -9.91 -34.84 3.13
CA GLY A 42 -9.64 -33.55 3.77
C GLY A 42 -8.18 -33.36 4.20
N GLU A 43 -7.26 -34.18 3.67
CA GLU A 43 -5.81 -34.15 3.97
C GLU A 43 -5.07 -33.04 3.21
N SER A 44 -5.65 -32.53 2.12
CA SER A 44 -5.13 -31.41 1.31
C SER A 44 -6.27 -30.75 0.52
N MET A 45 -6.02 -29.63 -0.14
CA MET A 45 -7.00 -28.99 -1.01
C MET A 45 -6.48 -28.82 -2.44
N PRO A 46 -7.37 -28.89 -3.45
CA PRO A 46 -7.07 -28.41 -4.80
C PRO A 46 -6.79 -26.89 -4.78
N ASP A 47 -5.88 -26.42 -5.63
CA ASP A 47 -5.74 -24.99 -5.89
C ASP A 47 -6.95 -24.43 -6.63
N ILE A 48 -7.05 -23.09 -6.73
CA ILE A 48 -8.23 -22.42 -7.30
C ILE A 48 -8.45 -22.74 -8.79
N ILE A 49 -7.38 -22.95 -9.55
CA ILE A 49 -7.43 -23.29 -10.98
C ILE A 49 -8.00 -24.70 -11.13
N THR A 50 -7.50 -25.63 -10.33
CA THR A 50 -7.94 -27.02 -10.25
C THR A 50 -9.38 -27.13 -9.78
N LEU A 51 -9.79 -26.28 -8.84
CA LEU A 51 -11.18 -26.15 -8.38
C LEU A 51 -12.14 -25.67 -9.47
N ASN A 52 -11.71 -24.74 -10.33
CA ASN A 52 -12.50 -24.33 -11.49
C ASN A 52 -12.68 -25.48 -12.48
N HIS A 53 -11.60 -26.21 -12.78
CA HIS A 53 -11.70 -27.38 -13.65
C HIS A 53 -12.54 -28.50 -13.03
N LEU A 54 -12.48 -28.68 -11.70
CA LEU A 54 -13.35 -29.61 -10.97
C LEU A 54 -14.82 -29.25 -11.14
N ALA A 55 -15.17 -27.98 -11.01
CA ALA A 55 -16.54 -27.48 -11.19
C ALA A 55 -17.06 -27.79 -12.62
N GLU A 56 -16.23 -27.56 -13.64
CA GLU A 56 -16.56 -27.87 -15.04
C GLU A 56 -16.75 -29.38 -15.29
N ILE A 57 -15.80 -30.21 -14.83
CA ILE A 57 -15.86 -31.66 -15.04
C ILE A 57 -17.03 -32.29 -14.30
N LEU A 58 -17.35 -31.77 -13.12
CA LEU A 58 -18.41 -32.29 -12.25
C LEU A 58 -19.77 -31.65 -12.54
N ASP A 59 -19.82 -30.64 -13.41
CA ASP A 59 -21.03 -29.90 -13.78
C ASP A 59 -21.74 -29.35 -12.53
N VAL A 60 -20.94 -28.76 -11.66
CA VAL A 60 -21.39 -28.09 -10.44
C VAL A 60 -20.82 -26.69 -10.43
N ASP A 61 -21.55 -25.76 -9.84
CA ASP A 61 -21.01 -24.43 -9.60
C ASP A 61 -19.84 -24.51 -8.60
N LEU A 62 -18.82 -23.66 -8.75
CA LEU A 62 -17.68 -23.65 -7.83
C LEU A 62 -18.13 -23.46 -6.35
N ASN A 63 -19.22 -22.74 -6.11
CA ASN A 63 -19.79 -22.53 -4.78
C ASN A 63 -20.44 -23.78 -4.17
N TYR A 64 -20.67 -24.82 -4.98
CA TYR A 64 -21.08 -26.13 -4.46
C TYR A 64 -20.09 -26.65 -3.41
N PHE A 65 -18.79 -26.33 -3.57
CA PHE A 65 -17.75 -26.72 -2.63
C PHE A 65 -17.71 -25.84 -1.36
N SER A 66 -18.24 -24.61 -1.40
CA SER A 66 -18.13 -23.63 -0.31
C SER A 66 -19.26 -23.67 0.74
N GLY A 67 -20.36 -24.39 0.48
CA GLY A 67 -21.36 -24.77 1.49
C GLY A 67 -22.16 -23.62 2.10
N ARG A 68 -23.20 -23.13 1.41
CA ARG A 68 -24.38 -22.54 2.07
C ARG A 68 -25.59 -23.46 1.84
N MET A 69 -26.10 -24.04 2.92
CA MET A 69 -27.39 -24.75 2.91
C MET A 69 -28.53 -23.74 2.74
N ALA A 70 -29.49 -24.11 1.90
CA ALA A 70 -30.81 -23.51 1.88
C ALA A 70 -31.59 -23.90 3.16
N SER A 71 -32.20 -22.91 3.80
CA SER A 71 -33.26 -23.01 4.82
C SER A 71 -33.76 -21.59 5.07
N GLU A 72 -35.03 -21.20 5.09
CA GLU A 72 -36.32 -21.90 5.13
C GLU A 72 -37.43 -20.90 4.72
N ALA A 73 -38.55 -21.48 4.31
CA ALA A 73 -39.89 -20.94 4.04
C ALA A 73 -40.29 -19.54 4.55
N ARG A 74 -41.01 -18.79 3.69
CA ARG A 74 -42.20 -18.02 4.09
C ARG A 74 -43.20 -17.93 2.93
N GLU A 75 -44.28 -18.68 3.13
CA GLU A 75 -45.70 -18.53 2.80
C GLU A 75 -46.17 -17.63 1.63
N THR A 76 -47.09 -18.25 0.90
CA THR A 76 -47.94 -17.81 -0.21
C THR A 76 -48.95 -16.72 0.13
N VAL A 77 -49.23 -15.82 -0.82
CA VAL A 77 -50.62 -15.44 -1.21
C VAL A 77 -50.66 -15.10 -2.72
N PRO A 78 -51.70 -15.48 -3.49
CA PRO A 78 -51.66 -15.56 -4.95
C PRO A 78 -52.45 -14.45 -5.67
N PHE A 79 -52.05 -14.09 -6.90
CA PHE A 79 -52.99 -13.65 -7.96
C PHE A 79 -52.36 -13.73 -9.36
N GLU A 80 -53.06 -14.43 -10.27
CA GLU A 80 -52.90 -14.47 -11.72
C GLU A 80 -54.33 -14.31 -12.32
N PRO A 81 -54.55 -14.08 -13.64
CA PRO A 81 -53.73 -13.41 -14.67
C PRO A 81 -54.60 -12.56 -15.66
N LEU A 82 -53.99 -12.16 -16.80
CA LEU A 82 -54.52 -11.87 -18.16
C LEU A 82 -54.21 -10.43 -18.62
N ILE A 83 -53.37 -10.17 -19.63
CA ILE A 83 -53.54 -10.46 -21.07
C ILE A 83 -52.16 -10.55 -21.80
N LYS A 84 -52.01 -11.48 -22.76
CA LYS A 84 -50.95 -11.61 -23.83
C LYS A 84 -51.57 -11.21 -25.19
N PRO A 85 -50.90 -11.14 -26.39
CA PRO A 85 -49.51 -11.44 -26.84
C PRO A 85 -48.89 -10.32 -27.75
N SER A 86 -47.60 -10.24 -28.09
CA SER A 86 -46.91 -11.08 -29.09
C SER A 86 -45.47 -10.59 -29.34
N ASP A 87 -44.54 -11.53 -29.31
CA ASP A 87 -43.29 -11.71 -30.07
C ASP A 87 -42.40 -10.50 -30.43
N GLU A 88 -41.42 -10.22 -29.57
CA GLU A 88 -40.03 -10.03 -30.00
C GLU A 88 -39.09 -10.87 -29.10
N LEU A 89 -38.10 -11.52 -29.73
CA LEU A 89 -37.16 -12.46 -29.11
C LEU A 89 -36.45 -11.86 -27.89
N PRO A 90 -36.21 -12.62 -26.80
CA PRO A 90 -35.54 -12.10 -25.62
C PRO A 90 -34.04 -11.93 -25.91
N SER A 91 -33.64 -10.70 -26.21
CA SER A 91 -32.25 -10.25 -26.12
C SER A 91 -31.83 -10.20 -24.65
N GLY A 92 -30.75 -10.92 -24.34
CA GLY A 92 -29.92 -10.66 -23.16
C GLY A 92 -30.49 -11.18 -21.84
N THR A 93 -30.26 -12.47 -21.57
CA THR A 93 -30.15 -12.94 -20.18
C THR A 93 -29.20 -12.01 -19.42
N GLN A 94 -29.72 -11.24 -18.47
CA GLN A 94 -28.92 -10.50 -17.50
C GLN A 94 -27.93 -11.50 -16.88
N LYS A 95 -26.65 -11.39 -17.25
CA LYS A 95 -25.57 -12.14 -16.59
C LYS A 95 -25.63 -11.76 -15.12
N LYS A 96 -26.10 -12.69 -14.29
CA LYS A 96 -26.08 -12.61 -12.83
C LYS A 96 -24.66 -12.21 -12.44
N LYS A 97 -24.46 -10.98 -11.96
CA LYS A 97 -23.14 -10.44 -11.60
C LYS A 97 -22.58 -11.32 -10.48
N LEU A 98 -21.67 -12.22 -10.82
CA LEU A 98 -21.03 -13.13 -9.87
C LEU A 98 -20.28 -12.29 -8.82
N ASN A 99 -20.65 -12.40 -7.56
CA ASN A 99 -19.93 -11.78 -6.46
C ASN A 99 -19.00 -12.82 -5.82
N TRP A 100 -17.74 -12.86 -6.26
CA TRP A 100 -16.70 -13.65 -5.61
C TRP A 100 -16.21 -12.88 -4.38
N ASN A 101 -16.35 -13.47 -3.20
CA ASN A 101 -15.92 -12.86 -1.94
C ASN A 101 -14.87 -13.77 -1.28
N MET A 102 -13.64 -13.28 -1.12
CA MET A 102 -12.51 -13.94 -0.45
C MET A 102 -12.29 -13.40 0.98
N SER A 103 -13.24 -12.59 1.48
CA SER A 103 -13.21 -12.02 2.82
C SER A 103 -13.31 -13.10 3.90
N ASP A 104 -12.81 -12.80 5.11
CA ASP A 104 -12.75 -13.71 6.26
C ASP A 104 -11.96 -15.02 6.00
N GLY A 105 -11.22 -15.06 4.89
CA GLY A 105 -10.46 -16.22 4.44
C GLY A 105 -9.11 -16.36 5.13
N ASN A 106 -8.58 -17.59 5.13
CA ASN A 106 -7.19 -17.86 5.48
C ASN A 106 -6.48 -18.41 4.24
N TRP A 107 -5.72 -17.55 3.58
CA TRP A 107 -5.04 -17.80 2.32
C TRP A 107 -3.56 -17.95 2.60
N VAL A 108 -3.02 -19.14 2.37
CA VAL A 108 -1.60 -19.44 2.58
C VAL A 108 -1.05 -20.06 1.31
N ASN A 109 0.05 -19.51 0.78
CA ASN A 109 0.67 -19.97 -0.47
C ASN A 109 -0.27 -19.96 -1.69
N ALA A 110 -1.30 -19.11 -1.67
CA ALA A 110 -2.27 -19.04 -2.76
C ALA A 110 -1.75 -18.14 -3.90
N ASN A 111 -2.04 -18.52 -5.13
CA ASN A 111 -1.67 -17.74 -6.31
C ASN A 111 -2.90 -17.04 -6.91
N PHE A 112 -2.86 -15.71 -6.87
CA PHE A 112 -3.84 -14.76 -7.39
C PHE A 112 -3.24 -13.85 -8.47
N SER A 113 -2.09 -14.22 -9.03
CA SER A 113 -1.38 -13.43 -10.04
C SER A 113 -2.19 -13.26 -11.32
N GLY A 114 -2.12 -12.08 -11.93
CA GLY A 114 -2.85 -11.72 -13.16
C GLY A 114 -4.37 -11.60 -13.00
N LEU A 115 -4.92 -11.77 -11.80
CA LEU A 115 -6.35 -11.57 -11.56
C LEU A 115 -6.72 -10.10 -11.75
N LYS A 116 -7.96 -9.86 -12.19
CA LYS A 116 -8.51 -8.53 -12.44
C LYS A 116 -9.82 -8.33 -11.72
N ASN A 117 -10.22 -7.08 -11.52
CA ASN A 117 -11.49 -6.70 -10.90
C ASN A 117 -11.66 -7.32 -9.50
N LEU A 118 -10.66 -7.16 -8.63
CA LEU A 118 -10.66 -7.72 -7.27
C LEU A 118 -11.24 -6.78 -6.19
N GLN A 119 -11.98 -5.75 -6.59
CA GLN A 119 -12.63 -4.79 -5.69
C GLN A 119 -13.47 -5.48 -4.60
N GLU A 120 -13.28 -5.05 -3.35
CA GLU A 120 -14.00 -5.54 -2.15
C GLU A 120 -13.92 -7.05 -1.86
N LYS A 121 -12.91 -7.75 -2.39
CA LYS A 121 -12.86 -9.21 -2.25
C LYS A 121 -12.14 -9.73 -1.03
N PHE A 122 -11.39 -8.94 -0.28
CA PHE A 122 -10.44 -9.47 0.71
C PHE A 122 -10.61 -8.94 2.13
N GLY A 123 -11.75 -8.37 2.53
CA GLY A 123 -11.92 -7.86 3.90
C GLY A 123 -11.66 -8.92 4.99
N SER A 124 -11.13 -8.51 6.14
CA SER A 124 -10.96 -9.37 7.34
C SER A 124 -10.20 -10.68 7.11
N SER A 125 -9.34 -10.74 6.10
CA SER A 125 -8.67 -11.98 5.68
C SER A 125 -7.24 -12.06 6.19
N ASN A 126 -6.79 -13.29 6.45
CA ASN A 126 -5.38 -13.63 6.63
C ASN A 126 -4.79 -14.07 5.28
N MET A 127 -3.76 -13.39 4.80
CA MET A 127 -3.05 -13.69 3.56
C MET A 127 -1.57 -13.83 3.90
N GLN A 128 -1.03 -15.03 3.70
CA GLN A 128 0.36 -15.35 3.99
C GLN A 128 1.00 -15.97 2.76
N HIS A 129 2.14 -15.43 2.34
CA HIS A 129 2.93 -15.97 1.23
C HIS A 129 2.14 -16.14 -0.08
N CYS A 130 1.16 -15.27 -0.31
CA CYS A 130 0.33 -15.29 -1.51
C CYS A 130 0.99 -14.50 -2.64
N LEU A 131 0.69 -14.87 -3.89
CA LEU A 131 1.19 -14.19 -5.08
C LEU A 131 0.05 -13.38 -5.73
N PHE A 132 0.28 -12.10 -5.97
CA PHE A 132 -0.60 -11.17 -6.66
C PHE A 132 0.13 -10.48 -7.84
N VAL A 133 1.17 -11.13 -8.37
CA VAL A 133 2.07 -10.55 -9.36
C VAL A 133 1.29 -10.16 -10.62
N GLY A 134 1.46 -8.92 -11.08
CA GLY A 134 0.80 -8.42 -12.29
C GLY A 134 -0.73 -8.34 -12.22
N SER A 135 -1.31 -8.40 -11.02
CA SER A 135 -2.77 -8.33 -10.84
C SER A 135 -3.30 -6.89 -10.89
N ASP A 136 -4.54 -6.74 -11.32
CA ASP A 136 -5.32 -5.50 -11.19
C ASP A 136 -6.13 -5.56 -9.89
N LEU A 137 -5.61 -4.84 -8.90
CA LEU A 137 -6.12 -4.64 -7.56
C LEU A 137 -6.63 -3.19 -7.38
N SER A 138 -6.90 -2.48 -8.48
CA SER A 138 -7.31 -1.08 -8.39
C SER A 138 -8.64 -0.96 -7.65
N GLY A 139 -8.71 -0.01 -6.71
CA GLY A 139 -9.86 0.16 -5.83
C GLY A 139 -10.07 -0.99 -4.84
N LEU A 140 -9.05 -1.80 -4.54
CA LEU A 140 -9.16 -2.88 -3.57
C LEU A 140 -9.43 -2.31 -2.17
N LEU A 141 -10.34 -2.97 -1.44
CA LEU A 141 -10.59 -2.67 -0.04
C LEU A 141 -9.96 -3.76 0.83
N LEU A 142 -8.89 -3.40 1.55
CA LEU A 142 -8.31 -4.21 2.61
C LEU A 142 -8.69 -3.59 3.95
N LYS A 143 -9.60 -4.25 4.67
CA LYS A 143 -10.10 -3.78 5.96
C LYS A 143 -9.89 -4.86 6.99
N SER A 144 -9.12 -4.57 8.04
CA SER A 144 -8.84 -5.51 9.13
C SER A 144 -8.10 -6.76 8.67
N ASN A 145 -7.16 -6.61 7.74
CA ASN A 145 -6.40 -7.71 7.16
C ASN A 145 -5.08 -7.98 7.88
N ASN A 146 -4.63 -9.25 7.82
CA ASN A 146 -3.23 -9.61 8.04
C ASN A 146 -2.64 -10.06 6.71
N VAL A 147 -1.64 -9.35 6.21
CA VAL A 147 -0.98 -9.60 4.92
C VAL A 147 0.51 -9.75 5.17
N GLU A 148 1.03 -10.95 5.06
CA GLU A 148 2.40 -11.26 5.43
C GLU A 148 3.13 -12.00 4.32
N GLY A 149 4.32 -11.53 3.98
CA GLY A 149 5.19 -12.24 3.04
C GLY A 149 4.62 -12.43 1.63
N CYS A 150 3.61 -11.63 1.24
CA CYS A 150 2.96 -11.72 -0.07
C CYS A 150 3.72 -10.90 -1.12
N ASP A 151 3.57 -11.30 -2.38
CA ASP A 151 4.20 -10.64 -3.52
C ASP A 151 3.15 -9.94 -4.40
N PHE A 152 3.19 -8.62 -4.42
CA PHE A 152 2.37 -7.71 -5.22
C PHE A 152 3.16 -7.06 -6.36
N SER A 153 4.31 -7.61 -6.75
CA SER A 153 5.17 -7.00 -7.76
C SER A 153 4.44 -6.78 -9.09
N ASN A 154 4.67 -5.63 -9.73
CA ASN A 154 4.03 -5.24 -10.99
C ASN A 154 2.48 -5.18 -10.95
N SER A 155 1.86 -5.17 -9.76
CA SER A 155 0.40 -5.06 -9.64
C SER A 155 -0.06 -3.60 -9.59
N ASP A 156 -1.33 -3.38 -9.88
CA ASP A 156 -1.97 -2.07 -9.76
C ASP A 156 -2.89 -2.06 -8.55
N LEU A 157 -2.51 -1.37 -7.48
CA LEU A 157 -3.31 -1.09 -6.29
C LEU A 157 -3.89 0.34 -6.29
N SER A 158 -3.85 1.06 -7.41
CA SER A 158 -4.29 2.46 -7.46
C SER A 158 -5.69 2.65 -6.87
N LYS A 159 -5.89 3.72 -6.09
CA LYS A 159 -7.16 4.08 -5.45
C LYS A 159 -7.68 3.04 -4.45
N SER A 160 -6.81 2.14 -3.97
CA SER A 160 -7.17 1.17 -2.94
C SER A 160 -7.30 1.84 -1.58
N HIS A 161 -8.01 1.17 -0.67
CA HIS A 161 -8.19 1.61 0.71
C HIS A 161 -7.71 0.50 1.65
N ILE A 162 -6.65 0.78 2.39
CA ILE A 162 -5.99 -0.15 3.31
C ILE A 162 -6.19 0.36 4.73
N GLN A 163 -7.20 -0.19 5.40
CA GLN A 163 -7.68 0.25 6.70
C GLN A 163 -7.48 -0.82 7.78
N ASN A 164 -6.99 -0.40 8.96
CA ASN A 164 -6.81 -1.27 10.14
C ASN A 164 -6.07 -2.58 9.81
N SER A 165 -5.14 -2.54 8.84
CA SER A 165 -4.52 -3.75 8.31
C SER A 165 -3.03 -3.80 8.65
N SER A 166 -2.52 -5.01 8.84
CA SER A 166 -1.10 -5.29 9.07
C SER A 166 -0.49 -5.83 7.78
N LEU A 167 0.50 -5.13 7.25
CA LEU A 167 1.27 -5.50 6.07
C LEU A 167 2.72 -5.70 6.50
N VAL A 168 3.18 -6.94 6.56
CA VAL A 168 4.52 -7.28 7.06
C VAL A 168 5.30 -8.06 6.02
N ASN A 169 6.52 -7.62 5.72
CA ASN A 169 7.47 -8.29 4.82
C ASN A 169 6.89 -8.58 3.42
N ASN A 170 6.02 -7.72 2.91
CA ASN A 170 5.43 -7.87 1.57
C ASN A 170 6.31 -7.18 0.51
N VAL A 171 6.22 -7.66 -0.74
CA VAL A 171 6.91 -7.08 -1.88
C VAL A 171 5.90 -6.35 -2.77
N PHE A 172 6.16 -5.10 -3.07
CA PHE A 172 5.37 -4.18 -3.92
C PHE A 172 6.25 -3.55 -5.01
N LYS A 173 7.34 -4.21 -5.36
CA LYS A 173 8.30 -3.70 -6.32
C LYS A 173 7.65 -3.45 -7.68
N ASP A 174 7.97 -2.31 -8.30
CA ASP A 174 7.43 -1.89 -9.60
C ASP A 174 5.87 -1.86 -9.66
N SER A 175 5.20 -1.79 -8.50
CA SER A 175 3.73 -1.71 -8.44
C SER A 175 3.23 -0.26 -8.47
N SER A 176 1.95 -0.08 -8.79
CA SER A 176 1.29 1.23 -8.68
C SER A 176 0.40 1.27 -7.44
N LEU A 177 0.66 2.22 -6.54
CA LEU A 177 -0.18 2.54 -5.39
C LEU A 177 -0.78 3.95 -5.53
N LYS A 178 -0.86 4.48 -6.76
CA LYS A 178 -1.32 5.85 -7.01
C LYS A 178 -2.67 6.13 -6.32
N GLU A 179 -2.76 7.24 -5.60
CA GLU A 179 -3.98 7.66 -4.90
C GLU A 179 -4.51 6.61 -3.89
N THR A 180 -3.66 5.70 -3.38
CA THR A 180 -4.05 4.73 -2.35
C THR A 180 -4.14 5.41 -0.98
N GLU A 181 -5.15 5.01 -0.20
CA GLU A 181 -5.33 5.48 1.18
C GLU A 181 -4.92 4.41 2.19
N PHE A 182 -4.05 4.78 3.13
CA PHE A 182 -3.72 3.98 4.31
C PHE A 182 -4.25 4.65 5.57
N SER A 183 -5.07 3.92 6.34
CA SER A 183 -5.61 4.43 7.61
C SER A 183 -5.50 3.43 8.74
N LYS A 184 -4.93 3.85 9.88
CA LYS A 184 -4.75 3.00 11.07
C LYS A 184 -4.04 1.67 10.75
N SER A 185 -3.15 1.68 9.75
CA SER A 185 -2.49 0.48 9.26
C SER A 185 -1.04 0.42 9.74
N TYR A 186 -0.51 -0.80 9.80
CA TYR A 186 0.89 -1.06 10.17
C TYR A 186 1.61 -1.68 8.97
N LEU A 187 2.67 -1.03 8.52
CA LEU A 187 3.52 -1.49 7.45
C LEU A 187 4.91 -1.73 8.02
N LYS A 188 5.44 -2.94 7.86
CA LYS A 188 6.77 -3.28 8.36
C LYS A 188 7.57 -4.09 7.37
N GLY A 189 8.83 -3.73 7.14
CA GLY A 189 9.75 -4.55 6.35
C GLY A 189 9.30 -4.77 4.90
N CYS A 190 8.43 -3.92 4.37
CA CYS A 190 7.92 -4.06 3.01
C CYS A 190 8.90 -3.46 1.99
N ASP A 191 9.00 -4.09 0.83
CA ASP A 191 9.77 -3.58 -0.31
C ASP A 191 8.83 -2.84 -1.27
N PHE A 192 8.92 -1.52 -1.28
CA PHE A 192 8.23 -0.58 -2.17
C PHE A 192 9.19 0.04 -3.19
N SER A 193 10.36 -0.57 -3.43
CA SER A 193 11.34 -0.02 -4.37
C SER A 193 10.73 0.13 -5.78
N LEU A 194 11.02 1.27 -6.41
CA LEU A 194 10.53 1.65 -7.75
C LEU A 194 8.99 1.73 -7.89
N ALA A 195 8.23 1.64 -6.79
CA ALA A 195 6.78 1.74 -6.84
C ALA A 195 6.31 3.18 -7.10
N ASN A 196 5.11 3.33 -7.67
CA ASN A 196 4.46 4.62 -7.85
C ASN A 196 3.51 4.89 -6.68
N PHE A 197 3.88 5.82 -5.81
CA PHE A 197 3.15 6.31 -4.64
C PHE A 197 2.50 7.69 -4.88
N THR A 198 2.43 8.17 -6.12
CA THR A 198 1.90 9.52 -6.39
C THR A 198 0.49 9.71 -5.83
N GLY A 199 0.27 10.81 -5.10
CA GLY A 199 -1.03 11.11 -4.49
C GLY A 199 -1.46 10.19 -3.35
N VAL A 200 -0.57 9.36 -2.79
CA VAL A 200 -0.93 8.48 -1.66
C VAL A 200 -1.27 9.31 -0.43
N THR A 201 -2.27 8.84 0.34
CA THR A 201 -2.62 9.44 1.62
C THR A 201 -2.38 8.47 2.76
N LEU A 202 -1.49 8.83 3.68
CA LEU A 202 -1.33 8.16 4.97
C LEU A 202 -2.03 9.01 6.02
N HIS A 203 -2.94 8.41 6.78
CA HIS A 203 -3.65 9.16 7.82
C HIS A 203 -4.09 8.29 9.00
N LYS A 204 -4.63 8.95 10.04
CA LYS A 204 -5.21 8.30 11.24
C LYS A 204 -4.23 7.31 11.90
N SER A 205 -3.02 7.76 12.23
CA SER A 205 -2.02 6.95 12.96
C SER A 205 -1.55 5.71 12.18
N THR A 206 -1.23 5.91 10.90
CA THR A 206 -0.55 4.88 10.12
C THR A 206 0.93 4.84 10.50
N HIS A 207 1.48 3.63 10.59
CA HIS A 207 2.84 3.38 11.05
C HIS A 207 3.60 2.62 9.97
N ILE A 208 4.76 3.14 9.58
CA ILE A 208 5.63 2.54 8.57
C ILE A 208 7.04 2.40 9.16
N ASP A 209 7.50 1.17 9.31
CA ASP A 209 8.78 0.85 9.98
C ASP A 209 9.64 -0.08 9.13
N GLY A 210 10.89 0.32 8.88
CA GLY A 210 11.88 -0.54 8.22
C GLY A 210 11.52 -0.94 6.78
N CYS A 211 10.75 -0.12 6.06
CA CYS A 211 10.37 -0.37 4.67
C CYS A 211 11.36 0.30 3.70
N ASP A 212 11.47 -0.26 2.49
CA ASP A 212 12.32 0.27 1.42
C ASP A 212 11.47 0.92 0.34
N PHE A 213 11.60 2.23 0.15
CA PHE A 213 10.95 3.02 -0.89
C PHE A 213 11.92 3.44 -1.99
N SER A 214 13.16 2.94 -2.01
CA SER A 214 14.22 3.47 -2.88
C SER A 214 13.81 3.55 -4.35
N GLY A 215 14.04 4.72 -4.96
CA GLY A 215 13.68 5.02 -6.34
C GLY A 215 12.18 5.15 -6.63
N SER A 216 11.31 5.12 -5.61
CA SER A 216 9.87 5.35 -5.78
C SER A 216 9.53 6.82 -6.05
N ASP A 217 8.36 7.03 -6.63
CA ASP A 217 7.76 8.35 -6.80
C ASP A 217 6.62 8.55 -5.80
N ILE A 218 6.84 9.39 -4.79
CA ILE A 218 5.89 9.71 -3.71
C ILE A 218 5.29 11.11 -3.94
N SER A 219 5.48 11.71 -5.12
CA SER A 219 5.06 13.09 -5.37
C SER A 219 3.58 13.36 -5.14
N SER A 220 3.28 14.59 -4.70
CA SER A 220 1.94 15.08 -4.41
C SER A 220 1.16 14.24 -3.38
N SER A 221 1.87 13.55 -2.47
CA SER A 221 1.27 12.72 -1.43
C SER A 221 1.00 13.49 -0.13
N HIS A 222 0.08 12.97 0.69
CA HIS A 222 -0.27 13.54 1.99
C HIS A 222 0.02 12.54 3.12
N ILE A 223 1.00 12.87 3.96
CA ILE A 223 1.44 12.03 5.09
C ILE A 223 1.05 12.72 6.39
N LEU A 224 -0.14 12.37 6.87
CA LEU A 224 -0.84 13.07 7.93
C LEU A 224 -0.89 12.20 9.19
N ASN A 225 -0.59 12.77 10.37
CA ASN A 225 -0.77 12.08 11.65
C ASN A 225 -0.17 10.67 11.68
N SER A 226 1.04 10.50 11.14
CA SER A 226 1.64 9.18 10.87
C SER A 226 3.06 9.07 11.45
N SER A 227 3.54 7.85 11.62
CA SER A 227 4.88 7.54 12.12
C SER A 227 5.68 6.80 11.06
N LEU A 228 6.83 7.34 10.69
CA LEU A 228 7.76 6.77 9.72
C LEU A 228 9.10 6.58 10.42
N ALA A 229 9.50 5.33 10.63
CA ALA A 229 10.72 4.99 11.34
C ALA A 229 11.63 4.08 10.49
N ASN A 230 12.93 4.37 10.46
CA ASN A 230 13.95 3.48 9.91
C ASN A 230 13.71 3.06 8.44
N ASN A 231 13.04 3.89 7.66
CA ASN A 231 12.73 3.59 6.26
C ASN A 231 13.84 4.07 5.31
N LEU A 232 13.95 3.45 4.14
CA LEU A 232 14.85 3.88 3.08
C LEU A 232 14.06 4.64 2.02
N PHE A 233 14.41 5.90 1.77
CA PHE A 233 13.83 6.77 0.73
C PHE A 233 14.91 7.24 -0.26
N LYS A 234 15.89 6.38 -0.53
CA LYS A 234 17.03 6.73 -1.37
C LYS A 234 16.60 7.01 -2.79
N SER A 235 17.07 8.11 -3.36
CA SER A 235 16.74 8.50 -4.74
C SER A 235 15.24 8.59 -5.03
N CYS A 236 14.42 8.86 -4.00
CA CYS A 236 12.98 9.06 -4.16
C CYS A 236 12.64 10.43 -4.71
N SER A 237 11.51 10.53 -5.42
CA SER A 237 10.84 11.81 -5.67
C SER A 237 9.82 12.06 -4.56
N LEU A 238 10.00 13.14 -3.80
CA LEU A 238 9.05 13.60 -2.79
C LEU A 238 8.38 14.91 -3.21
N LYS A 239 8.45 15.29 -4.49
CA LYS A 239 8.01 16.63 -4.90
C LYS A 239 6.58 16.93 -4.47
N GLU A 240 6.36 18.11 -3.91
CA GLU A 240 5.03 18.57 -3.46
C GLU A 240 4.36 17.64 -2.44
N THR A 241 5.15 16.83 -1.72
CA THR A 241 4.61 15.98 -0.64
C THR A 241 4.41 16.80 0.62
N GLU A 242 3.30 16.56 1.29
CA GLU A 242 3.00 17.15 2.59
C GLU A 242 3.23 16.13 3.72
N PHE A 243 3.99 16.54 4.74
CA PHE A 243 4.12 15.85 6.02
C PHE A 243 3.52 16.70 7.13
N SER A 244 2.32 16.34 7.60
CA SER A 244 1.61 17.11 8.63
C SER A 244 1.34 16.29 9.89
N GLU A 245 1.70 16.83 11.05
CA GLU A 245 1.55 16.17 12.36
C GLU A 245 2.19 14.78 12.42
N SER A 246 3.26 14.58 11.63
CA SER A 246 3.91 13.28 11.45
C SER A 246 5.28 13.23 12.11
N HIS A 247 5.69 12.03 12.52
CA HIS A 247 6.99 11.77 13.16
C HIS A 247 7.85 10.93 12.22
N ILE A 248 8.96 11.50 11.77
CA ILE A 248 9.85 10.89 10.79
C ILE A 248 11.23 10.78 11.45
N LYS A 249 11.66 9.54 11.70
CA LYS A 249 12.88 9.27 12.45
C LYS A 249 13.74 8.17 11.84
N GLY A 250 15.05 8.39 11.76
CA GLY A 250 15.99 7.34 11.33
C GLY A 250 15.82 6.93 9.86
N CYS A 251 15.11 7.72 9.06
CA CYS A 251 14.86 7.44 7.66
C CYS A 251 15.99 8.03 6.81
N ASP A 252 16.44 7.27 5.81
CA ASP A 252 17.52 7.68 4.90
C ASP A 252 16.92 8.26 3.61
N PHE A 253 17.05 9.57 3.41
CA PHE A 253 16.60 10.28 2.20
C PHE A 253 17.78 10.72 1.33
N SER A 254 18.89 9.98 1.33
CA SER A 254 20.01 10.30 0.45
C SER A 254 19.59 10.34 -1.02
N ASP A 255 20.05 11.35 -1.75
CA ASP A 255 19.74 11.62 -3.15
C ASP A 255 18.24 11.87 -3.46
N ALA A 256 17.41 12.12 -2.43
CA ALA A 256 15.98 12.36 -2.62
C ALA A 256 15.67 13.79 -3.07
N ASN A 257 14.56 13.95 -3.79
CA ASN A 257 14.11 15.25 -4.27
C ASN A 257 12.97 15.82 -3.40
N PHE A 258 13.27 16.87 -2.63
CA PHE A 258 12.33 17.57 -1.75
C PHE A 258 11.70 18.83 -2.35
N THR A 259 11.73 18.99 -3.68
CA THR A 259 11.20 20.20 -4.33
C THR A 259 9.73 20.43 -3.96
N GLY A 260 9.41 21.56 -3.35
CA GLY A 260 8.04 21.91 -2.94
C GLY A 260 7.50 21.09 -1.77
N VAL A 261 8.33 20.32 -1.05
CA VAL A 261 7.87 19.57 0.13
C VAL A 261 7.46 20.51 1.25
N GLU A 262 6.37 20.18 1.93
CA GLU A 262 5.88 20.91 3.09
C GLU A 262 5.91 20.02 4.33
N PHE A 263 6.58 20.48 5.39
CA PHE A 263 6.51 19.87 6.72
C PHE A 263 5.73 20.81 7.65
N LYS A 264 4.61 20.35 8.22
CA LYS A 264 3.75 21.18 9.10
C LYS A 264 3.41 20.47 10.40
N SER A 265 3.95 20.95 11.51
CA SER A 265 3.79 20.33 12.82
C SER A 265 4.33 18.87 12.87
N GLY A 266 4.92 18.46 13.98
CA GLY A 266 5.52 17.12 14.10
C GLY A 266 7.05 17.17 14.19
N ALA A 267 7.71 16.11 13.73
CA ALA A 267 9.11 15.87 14.04
C ALA A 267 9.90 15.24 12.89
N PHE A 268 11.06 15.81 12.57
CA PHE A 268 12.02 15.34 11.57
C PHE A 268 13.38 15.13 12.24
N LEU A 269 13.67 13.89 12.65
CA LEU A 269 14.72 13.59 13.63
C LEU A 269 15.71 12.53 13.12
N ASN A 270 17.01 12.81 13.15
CA ASN A 270 18.06 11.82 12.88
C ASN A 270 17.86 11.11 11.52
N ASN A 271 17.64 11.88 10.47
CA ASN A 271 17.44 11.36 9.11
C ASN A 271 18.68 11.71 8.26
N PRO A 272 19.43 10.73 7.75
CA PRO A 272 20.45 10.99 6.72
C PRO A 272 19.80 11.59 5.46
N ILE A 273 20.34 12.69 4.94
CA ILE A 273 19.77 13.45 3.81
C ILE A 273 20.84 13.95 2.83
N ALA A 274 21.91 13.18 2.62
CA ALA A 274 23.02 13.57 1.75
C ALA A 274 22.56 13.76 0.30
N ASN A 275 23.12 14.74 -0.41
CA ASN A 275 22.80 15.05 -1.81
C ASN A 275 21.31 15.30 -2.13
N ALA A 276 20.50 15.63 -1.12
CA ALA A 276 19.09 15.93 -1.33
C ALA A 276 18.90 17.26 -2.09
N VAL A 277 17.83 17.35 -2.89
CA VAL A 277 17.47 18.58 -3.61
C VAL A 277 16.44 19.37 -2.81
N TRP A 278 16.75 20.64 -2.53
CA TRP A 278 15.94 21.53 -1.68
C TRP A 278 15.53 22.79 -2.42
N ASN A 279 14.43 22.73 -3.16
CA ASN A 279 13.90 23.88 -3.87
C ASN A 279 12.47 24.14 -3.42
N HIS A 280 12.14 25.35 -3.00
CA HIS A 280 10.78 25.73 -2.59
C HIS A 280 10.22 24.90 -1.42
N SER A 281 11.08 24.29 -0.60
CA SER A 281 10.65 23.44 0.53
C SER A 281 10.33 24.27 1.78
N SER A 282 9.30 23.90 2.52
CA SER A 282 8.86 24.61 3.72
C SER A 282 8.80 23.72 4.96
N PHE A 283 9.14 24.30 6.11
CA PHE A 283 9.13 23.69 7.43
C PHE A 283 8.44 24.64 8.41
N ILE A 284 7.29 24.23 8.95
CA ILE A 284 6.43 25.11 9.75
C ILE A 284 6.04 24.41 11.04
N GLY A 285 6.44 24.95 12.19
CA GLY A 285 6.03 24.44 13.50
C GLY A 285 6.59 23.06 13.85
N ILE A 286 7.67 22.63 13.19
CA ILE A 286 8.23 21.28 13.38
C ILE A 286 9.42 21.24 14.34
N GLN A 287 9.68 20.08 14.91
CA GLN A 287 10.92 19.75 15.61
C GLN A 287 11.93 19.20 14.62
N ILE A 288 13.13 19.76 14.60
CA ILE A 288 14.26 19.29 13.78
C ILE A 288 15.40 18.97 14.73
N GLU A 289 15.80 17.69 14.77
CA GLU A 289 16.82 17.21 15.70
C GLU A 289 17.85 16.32 15.03
N ASP A 290 19.13 16.52 15.36
CA ASP A 290 20.24 15.68 14.88
C ASP A 290 20.23 15.57 13.33
N MET A 291 20.16 16.73 12.65
CA MET A 291 20.06 16.85 11.19
C MET A 291 21.24 17.62 10.62
N VAL A 292 21.70 17.22 9.44
CA VAL A 292 22.71 17.94 8.65
C VAL A 292 22.10 18.25 7.27
N PHE A 293 21.94 19.53 6.97
CA PHE A 293 21.52 20.02 5.65
C PHE A 293 22.74 20.38 4.82
N GLU A 294 22.78 19.87 3.59
CA GLU A 294 23.86 20.08 2.63
C GLU A 294 23.27 20.47 1.27
N GLY A 295 24.12 20.92 0.35
CA GLY A 295 23.72 21.28 -1.01
C GLY A 295 23.09 22.68 -1.10
N THR A 296 22.38 22.94 -2.19
CA THR A 296 21.71 24.23 -2.40
C THR A 296 20.30 24.18 -1.86
N LEU A 297 19.97 25.13 -1.00
CA LEU A 297 18.63 25.41 -0.52
C LEU A 297 18.17 26.70 -1.19
N GLU A 298 17.27 26.57 -2.16
CA GLU A 298 16.71 27.68 -2.92
C GLU A 298 15.24 27.86 -2.55
N ASP A 299 14.84 29.08 -2.21
CA ASP A 299 13.47 29.43 -1.83
C ASP A 299 12.93 28.59 -0.65
N CYS A 300 13.81 28.17 0.26
CA CYS A 300 13.44 27.36 1.41
C CYS A 300 12.97 28.22 2.59
N TYR A 301 12.02 27.69 3.35
CA TYR A 301 11.40 28.45 4.42
C TYR A 301 11.26 27.65 5.71
N PHE A 302 11.77 28.19 6.81
CA PHE A 302 11.63 27.63 8.16
C PHE A 302 10.89 28.63 9.04
N GLU A 303 9.74 28.25 9.60
CA GLU A 303 8.95 29.10 10.48
C GLU A 303 8.54 28.37 11.77
N ASN A 304 8.70 29.03 12.91
CA ASN A 304 8.31 28.49 14.23
C ASN A 304 8.87 27.08 14.52
N CYS A 305 10.04 26.76 13.99
CA CYS A 305 10.71 25.48 14.14
C CYS A 305 11.53 25.41 15.44
N ALA A 306 11.55 24.22 16.04
CA ALA A 306 12.37 23.91 17.19
C ALA A 306 13.63 23.13 16.75
N PHE A 307 14.77 23.82 16.71
CA PHE A 307 16.05 23.23 16.35
C PHE A 307 16.79 22.66 17.56
N LYS A 308 17.37 21.46 17.40
CA LYS A 308 18.29 20.85 18.36
C LYS A 308 19.39 20.10 17.60
N LYS A 309 20.64 20.54 17.74
CA LYS A 309 21.80 19.95 17.03
C LYS A 309 21.58 19.87 15.52
N VAL A 310 21.23 20.99 14.92
CA VAL A 310 21.03 21.11 13.48
C VAL A 310 22.20 21.85 12.87
N THR A 311 22.78 21.28 11.83
CA THR A 311 23.92 21.86 11.10
C THR A 311 23.54 22.08 9.65
N PHE A 312 23.88 23.24 9.12
CA PHE A 312 24.00 23.45 7.67
C PHE A 312 25.49 23.34 7.35
N GLN A 313 25.85 22.40 6.50
CA GLN A 313 27.23 22.06 6.19
C GLN A 313 27.45 22.23 4.69
N SER A 314 28.42 23.09 4.34
CA SER A 314 28.77 23.37 2.94
C SER A 314 27.55 23.72 2.08
N ALA A 315 26.53 24.32 2.70
CA ALA A 315 25.25 24.59 2.09
C ALA A 315 25.26 25.97 1.41
N ILE A 316 24.57 26.07 0.28
CA ILE A 316 24.33 27.32 -0.44
C ILE A 316 22.90 27.76 -0.16
N LEU A 317 22.72 28.90 0.50
CA LEU A 317 21.43 29.41 0.93
C LEU A 317 20.99 30.58 0.04
N ILE A 318 20.03 30.33 -0.82
CA ILE A 318 19.47 31.32 -1.75
C ILE A 318 18.01 31.54 -1.37
N ASN A 319 17.63 32.79 -1.13
CA ASN A 319 16.29 33.17 -0.70
C ASN A 319 15.73 32.28 0.43
N THR A 320 16.58 31.91 1.39
CA THR A 320 16.24 30.95 2.44
C THR A 320 16.04 31.66 3.78
N PHE A 321 14.87 31.49 4.40
CA PHE A 321 14.49 32.27 5.59
C PHE A 321 14.15 31.42 6.82
N PHE A 322 14.43 31.98 8.00
CA PHE A 322 14.22 31.36 9.30
C PHE A 322 13.37 32.25 10.22
N LYS A 323 12.09 32.39 9.92
CA LYS A 323 11.18 33.28 10.64
C LYS A 323 10.80 32.73 12.01
N ASN A 324 10.80 33.61 13.02
CA ASN A 324 10.41 33.28 14.41
C ASN A 324 11.19 32.09 15.02
N ASN A 325 12.42 31.87 14.57
CA ASN A 325 13.27 30.77 15.02
C ASN A 325 14.36 31.25 15.98
N ASN A 326 14.80 30.36 16.87
CA ASN A 326 16.01 30.59 17.67
C ASN A 326 17.25 30.12 16.91
N LEU A 327 17.88 31.03 16.17
CA LEU A 327 19.01 30.73 15.28
C LEU A 327 20.30 30.35 16.03
N LYS A 328 20.42 30.66 17.33
CA LYS A 328 21.60 30.31 18.14
C LYS A 328 21.80 28.80 18.32
N ARG A 329 20.79 28.00 17.98
CA ARG A 329 20.82 26.54 18.06
C ARG A 329 21.18 25.86 16.74
N ILE A 330 21.39 26.66 15.70
CA ILE A 330 21.75 26.21 14.37
C ILE A 330 23.24 26.46 14.19
N ASN A 331 23.95 25.44 13.73
CA ASN A 331 25.35 25.54 13.36
C ASN A 331 25.46 25.74 11.84
N PHE A 332 26.29 26.67 11.40
CA PHE A 332 26.58 26.89 9.99
C PHE A 332 28.08 26.66 9.78
N VAL A 333 28.45 25.77 8.87
CA VAL A 333 29.84 25.39 8.63
C VAL A 333 30.09 25.44 7.13
N ASP A 334 31.05 26.25 6.71
CA ASP A 334 31.47 26.43 5.31
C ASP A 334 30.31 26.76 4.34
N CYS A 335 29.30 27.48 4.82
CA CYS A 335 28.13 27.85 4.05
C CYS A 335 28.36 29.12 3.21
N GLN A 336 27.53 29.24 2.17
CA GLN A 336 27.39 30.45 1.37
C GLN A 336 25.94 30.93 1.43
N ALA A 337 25.71 32.24 1.40
CA ALA A 337 24.38 32.81 1.37
C ALA A 337 24.30 34.00 0.41
N ASP A 338 23.14 34.19 -0.22
CA ASP A 338 22.87 35.45 -0.93
C ASP A 338 22.79 36.62 0.05
N ARG A 339 22.86 37.85 -0.47
CA ARG A 339 22.89 39.06 0.37
C ARG A 339 21.63 39.19 1.23
N MET A 340 20.47 38.77 0.71
CA MET A 340 19.20 38.91 1.40
C MET A 340 19.13 37.96 2.61
N THR A 341 19.45 36.69 2.38
CA THR A 341 19.52 35.62 3.39
C THR A 341 20.57 35.95 4.44
N TYR A 342 21.75 36.43 4.03
CA TYR A 342 22.82 36.81 4.97
C TYR A 342 22.38 37.93 5.93
N GLU A 343 21.78 39.01 5.42
CA GLU A 343 21.28 40.09 6.28
C GLU A 343 20.13 39.64 7.19
N PHE A 344 19.28 38.72 6.72
CA PHE A 344 18.24 38.11 7.54
C PHE A 344 18.85 37.33 8.72
N LEU A 345 19.82 36.45 8.47
CA LEU A 345 20.51 35.65 9.49
C LEU A 345 21.21 36.55 10.52
N LYS A 346 21.87 37.62 10.05
CA LYS A 346 22.51 38.63 10.90
C LYS A 346 21.52 39.32 11.84
N ASN A 347 20.38 39.76 11.32
CA ASN A 347 19.32 40.38 12.13
C ASN A 347 18.70 39.39 13.12
N GLY A 348 18.59 38.11 12.74
CA GLY A 348 18.17 37.01 13.60
C GLY A 348 19.19 36.58 14.66
N LYS A 349 20.37 37.22 14.73
CA LYS A 349 21.47 36.92 15.67
C LYS A 349 21.99 35.48 15.54
N ALA A 350 22.05 34.96 14.31
CA ALA A 350 22.76 33.71 14.01
C ALA A 350 24.28 33.89 14.19
N ASP A 351 24.99 32.78 14.42
CA ASP A 351 26.45 32.76 14.28
C ASP A 351 26.80 32.71 12.78
N LEU A 352 27.47 33.74 12.29
CA LEU A 352 27.82 33.89 10.88
C LEU A 352 29.27 33.48 10.57
N THR A 353 30.03 32.99 11.55
CA THR A 353 31.46 32.68 11.37
C THR A 353 31.71 31.65 10.26
N GLY A 354 30.80 30.70 10.08
CA GLY A 354 30.83 29.72 9.00
C GLY A 354 30.00 30.09 7.77
N ILE A 355 29.63 31.37 7.57
CA ILE A 355 28.83 31.81 6.42
C ILE A 355 29.57 32.91 5.65
N THR A 356 29.71 32.71 4.34
CA THR A 356 30.24 33.72 3.41
C THR A 356 29.16 34.21 2.45
N LEU A 357 29.33 35.40 1.89
CA LEU A 357 28.43 35.91 0.85
C LEU A 357 28.72 35.25 -0.49
N LEU A 358 27.67 34.89 -1.24
CA LEU A 358 27.79 34.48 -2.63
C LEU A 358 28.38 35.62 -3.47
N ALA A 359 29.35 35.27 -4.33
CA ALA A 359 29.90 36.22 -5.29
C ALA A 359 28.79 36.68 -6.26
N SER A 360 28.76 37.99 -6.50
CA SER A 360 27.75 38.66 -7.34
C SER A 360 27.80 38.25 -8.80
#